data_AF-A0A250JNT6-F1
#
_entry.id   AF-A0A250JNT6-F1
#
_cell.length_a   1.000
_cell.length_b   1.000
_cell.length_c   1.000
_cell.angle_alpha   90.00
_cell.angle_beta   90.00
_cell.angle_gamma   90.00
#
_symmetry.space_group_name_H-M   'P 1'
#
loop_
_entity.id
_entity.type
_entity.pdbx_description
1 polymer ?
#
loop_
_entity_poly.entity_id
_entity_poly.type
_entity_poly.pdbx_seq_one_letter_code
_entity_poly.pdbx_strand_id
1 'polypeptide(L)'
;MRNQNTAPSLLCLLAALSLGCSSSATTTASRRGAYALASCTDTVSCCIQRNPGMPDACGLTAAEVASHMAGIKMAVEAAAEEENAHNAELPEWKRRCISTYAECKEADWMGSCYDCFRYCEGQEEWPVNKCRPRKGNK
;
A
#
# COMPACT_ATOMS: atom_id res chain seq x y z
N MET A 1 24.88 46.98 31.63
CA MET A 1 25.12 47.12 30.17
C MET A 1 23.86 47.76 29.59
N ARG A 2 23.90 49.06 29.22
CA ARG A 2 23.86 49.60 27.83
C ARG A 2 22.74 48.97 26.97
N ASN A 3 21.89 49.66 26.22
CA ASN A 3 21.61 51.08 25.94
C ASN A 3 20.25 51.08 25.19
N GLN A 4 19.46 52.14 25.27
CA GLN A 4 18.27 52.35 24.41
C GLN A 4 18.71 52.79 22.99
N ASN A 5 17.92 52.46 21.96
CA ASN A 5 17.64 53.35 20.82
C ASN A 5 16.52 52.79 19.92
N THR A 6 15.60 53.67 19.56
CA THR A 6 14.40 53.47 18.75
C THR A 6 14.61 53.82 17.27
N ALA A 7 13.99 53.01 16.41
CA ALA A 7 13.32 53.36 15.14
C ALA A 7 14.19 53.66 13.87
N PRO A 8 13.59 53.85 12.67
CA PRO A 8 13.39 52.79 11.66
C PRO A 8 13.89 53.19 10.24
N SER A 9 14.14 52.23 9.34
CA SER A 9 14.21 52.46 7.87
C SER A 9 14.12 51.10 7.17
N LEU A 10 12.96 50.74 6.61
CA LEU A 10 12.54 50.98 5.22
C LEU A 10 13.45 50.30 4.17
N LEU A 11 12.79 49.53 3.30
CA LEU A 11 13.24 48.94 2.03
C LEU A 11 13.82 47.52 2.09
N CYS A 12 12.92 46.53 2.10
CA CYS A 12 12.89 45.52 1.04
C CYS A 12 11.48 44.93 0.95
N LEU A 13 10.62 45.68 0.25
CA LEU A 13 9.37 45.21 -0.34
C LEU A 13 9.70 44.17 -1.42
N LEU A 14 9.27 42.92 -1.24
CA LEU A 14 8.78 42.09 -2.35
C LEU A 14 7.63 41.19 -1.83
N ALA A 15 6.41 41.67 -2.09
CA ALA A 15 5.24 40.83 -2.33
C ALA A 15 5.52 39.93 -3.56
N ALA A 16 4.91 38.78 -3.82
CA ALA A 16 3.54 38.37 -3.56
C ALA A 16 3.36 36.89 -3.97
N LEU A 17 2.19 36.34 -3.60
CA LEU A 17 1.41 35.32 -4.34
C LEU A 17 1.89 33.86 -4.31
N SER A 18 1.34 33.10 -3.36
CA SER A 18 0.56 31.92 -3.75
C SER A 18 -0.68 31.81 -2.85
N LEU A 19 -1.82 32.24 -3.41
CA LEU A 19 -3.14 31.85 -2.93
C LEU A 19 -3.25 30.34 -3.15
N GLY A 20 -2.95 29.56 -2.12
CA GLY A 20 -3.38 28.17 -2.04
C GLY A 20 -4.90 28.14 -1.96
N CYS A 21 -5.57 27.82 -3.06
CA CYS A 21 -7.01 27.64 -3.11
C CYS A 21 -7.39 26.37 -2.34
N SER A 22 -7.57 26.46 -1.03
CA SER A 22 -8.16 25.40 -0.22
C SER A 22 -9.66 25.31 -0.51
N SER A 23 -10.01 24.67 -1.63
CA SER A 23 -11.38 24.19 -1.84
C SER A 23 -11.59 22.90 -1.05
N SER A 24 -11.88 23.03 0.25
CA SER A 24 -12.52 21.97 1.01
C SER A 24 -14.03 22.15 0.91
N ALA A 25 -14.63 21.58 -0.14
CA ALA A 25 -16.07 21.42 -0.25
C ALA A 25 -16.40 19.92 -0.20
N THR A 26 -16.95 19.51 0.93
CA THR A 26 -17.46 18.18 1.23
C THR A 26 -18.66 17.84 0.36
N THR A 27 -18.50 17.05 -0.70
CA THR A 27 -19.61 16.21 -1.22
C THR A 27 -19.09 15.06 -2.08
N THR A 28 -19.67 13.86 -1.89
CA THR A 28 -19.51 12.61 -2.68
C THR A 28 -18.22 11.79 -2.49
N ALA A 29 -17.96 11.37 -1.25
CA ALA A 29 -17.11 10.22 -0.97
C ALA A 29 -17.86 8.92 -1.34
N SER A 30 -17.76 8.49 -2.61
CA SER A 30 -18.04 7.11 -2.98
C SER A 30 -17.34 6.71 -4.29
N ARG A 31 -17.36 7.57 -5.32
CA ARG A 31 -16.60 7.26 -6.55
C ARG A 31 -15.13 7.69 -6.50
N ARG A 32 -14.76 8.66 -5.66
CA ARG A 32 -13.37 9.16 -5.53
C ARG A 32 -12.34 8.17 -4.97
N GLY A 33 -12.77 7.10 -4.30
CA GLY A 33 -11.86 6.07 -3.78
C GLY A 33 -11.25 5.19 -4.86
N ALA A 34 -12.02 4.82 -5.89
CA ALA A 34 -11.52 4.03 -7.02
C ALA A 34 -10.51 4.81 -7.88
N TYR A 35 -10.61 6.15 -7.84
CA TYR A 35 -9.78 7.05 -8.61
C TYR A 35 -8.37 7.21 -8.06
N ALA A 36 -8.25 7.12 -6.74
CA ALA A 36 -6.99 7.30 -6.01
C ALA A 36 -6.22 6.00 -5.81
N LEU A 37 -6.82 4.85 -6.14
CA LEU A 37 -6.23 3.50 -6.04
C LEU A 37 -5.72 2.97 -7.38
N ALA A 38 -5.85 3.74 -8.47
CA ALA A 38 -5.35 3.31 -9.76
C ALA A 38 -3.82 3.42 -9.79
N SER A 39 -3.12 2.28 -9.76
CA SER A 39 -1.66 2.17 -9.82
C SER A 39 -1.13 2.04 -11.26
N CYS A 40 -2.04 2.16 -12.23
CA CYS A 40 -1.77 2.10 -13.66
C CYS A 40 -0.83 3.22 -14.13
N THR A 41 0.01 2.91 -15.10
CA THR A 41 0.94 3.86 -15.76
C THR A 41 0.49 4.23 -17.18
N ASP A 42 -0.41 3.44 -17.76
CA ASP A 42 -0.95 3.61 -19.10
C ASP A 42 -2.43 4.03 -19.08
N THR A 43 -2.84 4.82 -20.07
CA THR A 43 -4.19 5.44 -20.14
C THR A 43 -5.30 4.41 -20.28
N VAL A 44 -5.08 3.33 -21.03
CA VAL A 44 -6.02 2.23 -21.22
C VAL A 44 -6.18 1.47 -19.92
N SER A 45 -5.06 1.11 -19.29
CA SER A 45 -5.03 0.42 -18.00
C SER A 45 -5.74 1.22 -16.89
N CYS A 46 -5.54 2.54 -16.87
CA CYS A 46 -6.21 3.43 -15.94
C CYS A 46 -7.71 3.54 -16.19
N CYS A 47 -8.13 3.53 -17.44
CA CYS A 47 -9.56 3.54 -17.75
C CYS A 47 -10.24 2.25 -17.26
N ILE A 48 -9.63 1.08 -17.50
CA ILE A 48 -10.16 -0.22 -17.06
C ILE A 48 -10.24 -0.27 -15.52
N GLN A 49 -9.16 0.08 -14.83
CA GLN A 49 -9.10 0.04 -13.36
C GLN A 49 -10.15 0.97 -12.71
N ARG A 50 -10.48 2.06 -13.41
CA ARG A 50 -11.47 3.03 -12.97
C ARG A 50 -12.92 2.65 -13.32
N ASN A 51 -13.11 1.78 -14.31
CA ASN A 51 -14.41 1.34 -14.81
C ASN A 51 -14.49 -0.21 -14.83
N PRO A 52 -14.41 -0.87 -13.67
CA PRO A 52 -14.44 -2.33 -13.61
C PRO A 52 -15.76 -2.87 -14.20
N GLY A 53 -15.66 -3.86 -15.09
CA GLY A 53 -16.82 -4.49 -15.74
C GLY A 53 -17.45 -3.70 -16.88
N MET A 54 -16.92 -2.53 -17.27
CA MET A 54 -17.42 -1.72 -18.39
C MET A 54 -16.31 -1.42 -19.41
N PRO A 55 -15.86 -2.44 -20.16
CA PRO A 55 -14.74 -2.30 -21.12
C PRO A 55 -15.06 -1.34 -22.26
N ASP A 56 -16.32 -1.31 -22.72
CA ASP A 56 -16.77 -0.45 -23.82
C ASP A 56 -16.65 1.05 -23.47
N ALA A 57 -16.72 1.41 -22.17
CA ALA A 57 -16.51 2.78 -21.71
C ALA A 57 -15.07 3.27 -21.91
N CYS A 58 -14.13 2.35 -22.13
CA CYS A 58 -12.73 2.59 -22.44
C CYS A 58 -12.39 2.36 -23.91
N GLY A 59 -13.41 2.14 -24.76
CA GLY A 59 -13.22 1.84 -26.18
C GLY A 59 -12.61 0.45 -26.44
N LEU A 60 -12.72 -0.46 -25.47
CA LEU A 60 -12.18 -1.81 -25.55
C LEU A 60 -13.31 -2.82 -25.64
N THR A 61 -13.12 -3.86 -26.44
CA THR A 61 -13.97 -5.04 -26.39
C THR A 61 -13.67 -5.87 -25.14
N ALA A 62 -14.63 -6.70 -24.73
CA ALA A 62 -14.43 -7.63 -23.62
C ALA A 62 -13.21 -8.55 -23.81
N ALA A 63 -12.88 -8.90 -25.06
CA ALA A 63 -11.71 -9.72 -25.40
C ALA A 63 -10.38 -8.97 -25.19
N GLU A 64 -10.33 -7.68 -25.52
CA GLU A 64 -9.14 -6.84 -25.31
C GLU A 64 -8.90 -6.55 -23.82
N VAL A 65 -9.95 -6.38 -23.03
CA VAL A 65 -9.79 -6.28 -21.57
C VAL A 65 -9.32 -7.59 -20.95
N ALA A 66 -9.77 -8.74 -21.46
CA ALA A 66 -9.29 -10.03 -20.99
C ALA A 66 -7.79 -10.23 -21.26
N SER A 67 -7.28 -9.80 -22.43
CA SER A 67 -5.84 -9.89 -22.73
C SER A 67 -5.01 -8.90 -21.89
N HIS A 68 -5.50 -7.68 -21.67
CA HIS A 68 -4.85 -6.71 -20.77
C HIS A 68 -4.82 -7.20 -19.31
N MET A 69 -5.93 -7.74 -18.81
CA MET A 69 -6.01 -8.31 -17.46
C MET A 69 -5.17 -9.57 -17.31
N ALA A 70 -5.06 -10.40 -18.36
CA ALA A 70 -4.13 -11.52 -18.36
C ALA A 70 -2.67 -11.04 -18.26
N GLY A 71 -2.29 -9.98 -18.99
CA GLY A 71 -0.98 -9.36 -18.87
C GLY A 71 -0.69 -8.81 -17.47
N ILE A 72 -1.68 -8.17 -16.84
CA ILE A 72 -1.58 -7.70 -15.45
C ILE A 72 -1.44 -8.88 -14.48
N LYS A 73 -2.23 -9.95 -14.66
CA LYS A 73 -2.13 -11.15 -13.84
C LYS A 73 -0.75 -11.80 -13.95
N MET A 74 -0.21 -11.92 -15.16
CA MET A 74 1.14 -12.44 -15.39
C MET A 74 2.21 -11.53 -14.75
N ALA A 75 2.05 -10.21 -14.83
CA ALA A 75 2.98 -9.27 -14.19
C ALA A 75 2.91 -9.34 -12.65
N VAL A 76 1.71 -9.55 -12.08
CA VAL A 76 1.51 -9.74 -10.64
C VAL A 76 2.09 -11.08 -10.17
N GLU A 77 1.88 -12.15 -10.94
CA GLU A 77 2.48 -13.46 -10.67
C GLU A 77 4.00 -13.40 -10.78
N ALA A 78 4.55 -12.75 -11.80
CA ALA A 78 5.99 -12.53 -11.94
C ALA A 78 6.57 -11.66 -10.80
N ALA A 79 5.84 -10.65 -10.34
CA ALA A 79 6.24 -9.85 -9.17
C ALA A 79 6.20 -10.65 -7.86
N ALA A 80 5.24 -11.59 -7.72
CA ALA A 80 5.20 -12.51 -6.59
C ALA A 80 6.35 -13.53 -6.63
N GLU A 81 6.75 -13.99 -7.83
CA GLU A 81 7.94 -14.81 -8.03
C GLU A 81 9.23 -14.05 -7.71
N GLU A 82 9.31 -12.76 -8.07
CA GLU A 82 10.42 -11.86 -7.74
C GLU A 82 10.49 -11.58 -6.23
N GLU A 83 9.35 -11.40 -5.54
CA GLU A 83 9.28 -11.30 -4.09
C GLU A 83 9.83 -12.56 -3.40
N ASN A 84 9.51 -13.74 -3.95
CA ASN A 84 10.06 -15.01 -3.45
C ASN A 84 11.58 -15.12 -3.67
N ALA A 85 12.09 -14.61 -4.80
CA ALA A 85 13.54 -14.51 -5.04
C ALA A 85 14.23 -13.50 -4.10
N HIS A 86 13.59 -12.37 -3.81
CA HIS A 86 14.08 -11.41 -2.82
C HIS A 86 14.04 -11.93 -1.38
N ASN A 87 13.14 -12.87 -1.08
CA ASN A 87 13.13 -13.57 0.20
C ASN A 87 14.26 -14.59 0.35
N ALA A 88 14.93 -15.01 -0.74
CA ALA A 88 16.06 -15.95 -0.68
C ALA A 88 17.28 -15.37 0.05
N GLU A 89 17.47 -14.05 0.00
CA GLU A 89 18.56 -13.34 0.71
C GLU A 89 18.24 -13.06 2.18
N LEU A 90 17.01 -13.32 2.64
CA LEU A 90 16.67 -13.09 4.03
C LEU A 90 17.33 -14.13 4.95
N PRO A 91 17.70 -13.72 6.18
CA PRO A 91 18.07 -14.66 7.23
C PRO A 91 17.02 -15.75 7.42
N GLU A 92 17.47 -16.96 7.77
CA GLU A 92 16.60 -18.14 7.90
C GLU A 92 15.43 -17.90 8.86
N TRP A 93 15.71 -17.23 9.99
CA TRP A 93 14.68 -16.89 10.98
C TRP A 93 13.56 -16.04 10.39
N LYS A 94 13.88 -15.10 9.50
CA LYS A 94 12.91 -14.16 8.93
C LYS A 94 12.02 -14.85 7.91
N ARG A 95 12.61 -15.72 7.07
CA ARG A 95 11.85 -16.62 6.19
C ARG A 95 10.87 -17.49 6.99
N ARG A 96 11.33 -18.04 8.12
CA ARG A 96 10.48 -18.83 9.02
C ARG A 96 9.34 -18.00 9.59
N CYS A 97 9.60 -16.80 10.11
CA CYS A 97 8.56 -15.90 10.62
C CYS A 97 7.50 -15.56 9.55
N ILE A 98 7.92 -15.28 8.30
CA ILE A 98 7.02 -14.95 7.20
C ILE A 98 6.15 -16.17 6.82
N SER A 99 6.77 -17.35 6.67
CA SER A 99 6.04 -18.59 6.36
C SER A 99 5.01 -18.92 7.45
N THR A 100 5.41 -18.85 8.72
CA THR A 100 4.52 -19.14 9.84
C THR A 100 3.41 -18.10 9.98
N TYR A 101 3.68 -16.83 9.67
CA TYR A 101 2.64 -15.81 9.62
C TYR A 101 1.59 -16.09 8.53
N ALA A 102 2.01 -16.53 7.34
CA ALA A 102 1.09 -16.94 6.29
C ALA A 102 0.21 -18.12 6.76
N GLU A 103 0.79 -19.16 7.35
CA GLU A 103 0.04 -20.28 7.94
C GLU A 103 -0.93 -19.83 9.04
N CYS A 104 -0.51 -18.88 9.88
CA CYS A 104 -1.35 -18.33 10.93
C CYS A 104 -2.59 -17.61 10.38
N LYS A 105 -2.48 -16.93 9.23
CA LYS A 105 -3.62 -16.27 8.59
C LYS A 105 -4.61 -17.23 7.95
N GLU A 106 -4.12 -18.35 7.41
CA GLU A 106 -4.94 -19.33 6.70
C GLU A 106 -5.60 -20.35 7.63
N ALA A 107 -5.07 -20.55 8.85
CA ALA A 107 -5.57 -21.53 9.80
C ALA A 107 -6.05 -20.89 11.12
N ASP A 108 -6.87 -21.62 11.88
CA ASP A 108 -7.36 -21.17 13.20
C ASP A 108 -6.27 -21.29 14.28
N TRP A 109 -5.42 -20.27 14.36
CA TRP A 109 -4.35 -20.17 15.35
C TRP A 109 -4.82 -19.45 16.63
N MET A 110 -4.15 -19.76 17.74
CA MET A 110 -4.27 -18.96 18.95
C MET A 110 -3.42 -17.69 18.83
N GLY A 111 -3.90 -16.60 19.45
CA GLY A 111 -3.20 -15.31 19.43
C GLY A 111 -3.46 -14.51 18.14
N SER A 112 -2.99 -13.27 18.14
CA SER A 112 -3.07 -12.35 16.99
C SER A 112 -1.86 -12.58 16.09
N CYS A 113 -2.07 -13.12 14.88
CA CYS A 113 -0.98 -13.43 13.95
C CYS A 113 -0.04 -12.23 13.70
N TYR A 114 -0.59 -11.02 13.65
CA TYR A 114 0.20 -9.80 13.50
C TYR A 114 1.11 -9.55 14.71
N ASP A 115 0.59 -9.66 15.93
CA ASP A 115 1.39 -9.45 17.14
C ASP A 115 2.48 -10.50 17.29
N CYS A 116 2.17 -11.75 16.91
CA CYS A 116 3.14 -12.85 16.85
C CYS A 116 4.26 -12.58 15.85
N PHE A 117 3.91 -12.04 14.68
CA PHE A 117 4.89 -11.68 13.65
C PHE A 117 5.81 -10.55 14.11
N ARG A 118 5.25 -9.50 14.74
CA ARG A 118 6.05 -8.41 15.32
C ARG A 118 6.98 -8.89 16.44
N TYR A 119 6.54 -9.86 17.25
CA TYR A 119 7.40 -10.49 18.24
C TYR A 119 8.54 -11.29 17.58
N CYS A 120 8.21 -12.06 16.53
CA CYS A 120 9.16 -12.84 15.75
C CYS A 120 10.24 -11.95 15.13
N GLU A 121 9.88 -10.77 14.63
CA GLU A 121 10.84 -9.79 14.12
C GLU A 121 11.78 -9.22 15.19
N GLY A 122 11.36 -9.17 16.46
CA GLY A 122 12.17 -8.67 17.57
C GLY A 122 13.02 -9.74 18.25
N GLN A 123 12.56 -10.98 18.30
CA GLN A 123 13.25 -12.10 18.96
C GLN A 123 13.92 -13.07 17.98
N GLU A 124 13.74 -12.86 16.68
CA GLU A 124 14.16 -13.78 15.62
C GLU A 124 13.57 -15.19 15.78
N GLU A 125 12.49 -15.34 16.56
CA GLU A 125 11.87 -16.61 16.86
C GLU A 125 10.35 -16.47 17.03
N TRP A 126 9.61 -17.40 16.42
CA TRP A 126 8.15 -17.40 16.49
C TRP A 126 7.67 -17.84 17.88
N PRO A 127 6.78 -17.08 18.54
CA PRO A 127 6.35 -17.37 19.91
C PRO A 127 5.32 -18.50 19.97
N VAL A 128 5.74 -19.76 19.81
CA VAL A 128 4.88 -20.97 19.79
C VAL A 128 4.02 -21.17 21.04
N ASN A 129 4.46 -20.60 22.17
CA ASN A 129 3.72 -20.63 23.43
C ASN A 129 2.45 -19.76 23.37
N LYS A 130 2.48 -18.67 22.60
CA LYS A 130 1.38 -17.71 22.41
C LYS A 130 0.62 -17.97 21.12
N CYS A 131 1.34 -18.39 20.09
CA CYS A 131 0.89 -18.39 18.71
C CYS A 131 1.16 -19.75 18.08
N ARG A 132 0.14 -20.60 18.08
CA ARG A 132 0.18 -21.95 17.51
C ARG A 132 -1.22 -22.36 17.04
N PRO A 133 -1.35 -23.35 16.15
CA PRO A 133 -2.65 -23.89 15.78
C PRO A 133 -3.45 -24.28 17.01
N ARG A 134 -4.75 -23.96 17.04
CA ARG A 134 -5.65 -24.51 18.06
C ARG A 134 -5.66 -26.02 17.91
N LYS A 135 -5.33 -26.74 18.97
CA LYS A 135 -5.29 -28.21 18.97
C LYS A 135 -6.72 -28.71 18.78
N GLY A 136 -7.11 -28.97 17.52
CA GLY A 136 -8.51 -29.23 17.22
C GLY A 136 -8.92 -29.50 15.78
N ASN A 137 -8.03 -29.53 14.78
CA ASN A 137 -8.40 -30.03 13.45
C ASN A 137 -7.24 -30.84 12.86
N LYS A 138 -7.43 -32.15 12.87
CA LYS A 138 -6.67 -33.15 12.13
C LYS A 138 -7.60 -33.71 11.07
#